data_AF-A0A0S8GT39-F1
#
_entry.id   AF-A0A0S8GT39-F1
#
_cell.length_a   1.000
_cell.length_b   1.000
_cell.length_c   1.000
_cell.angle_alpha   90.00
_cell.angle_beta   90.00
_cell.angle_gamma   90.00
#
_symmetry.space_group_name_H-M   'P 1'
#
loop_
_entity.id
_entity.type
_entity.pdbx_description
1 polymer ?
#
loop_
_entity_poly.entity_id
_entity_poly.type
_entity_poly.pdbx_seq_one_letter_code
_entity_poly.pdbx_strand_id
1 'polypeptide(L)' 'YDYENRIIEIKDKDNTSIVEYAYDALGRRIQKDDKIADEKTRYYYNNNWQVLTETNEYGTVQRSYIYGN' A
#
# COMPACT_ATOMS: atom_id res chain seq x y z
N TYR A 1 11.35 -1.10 9.52
CA TYR A 1 11.50 0.16 8.76
C TYR A 1 12.54 -0.04 7.67
N ASP A 2 12.52 0.73 6.58
CA ASP A 2 13.59 0.74 5.58
C ASP A 2 14.64 1.85 5.85
N TYR A 3 15.61 2.00 4.94
CA TYR A 3 16.71 2.96 5.05
C TYR A 3 16.26 4.44 5.07
N GLU A 4 15.02 4.71 4.68
CA GLU A 4 14.41 6.06 4.71
C GLU A 4 13.45 6.22 5.90
N ASN A 5 13.53 5.34 6.91
CA ASN A 5 12.63 5.31 8.07
C ASN A 5 11.13 5.14 7.72
N ARG A 6 10.81 4.46 6.61
CA ARG A 6 9.41 4.14 6.24
C ARG A 6 8.99 2.81 6.87
N ILE A 7 7.74 2.68 7.29
CA ILE A 7 7.21 1.44 7.90
C ILE A 7 7.05 0.39 6.82
N ILE A 8 7.83 -0.70 6.87
CA ILE A 8 7.69 -1.84 5.94
C ILE A 8 6.90 -3.01 6.53
N GLU A 9 6.76 -3.05 7.84
CA GLU A 9 6.17 -4.17 8.56
C GLU A 9 5.64 -3.69 9.91
N ILE A 10 4.45 -4.16 10.26
CA ILE A 10 3.84 -4.03 11.58
C ILE A 10 3.63 -5.45 12.12
N LYS A 11 4.04 -5.67 13.36
CA LYS A 11 3.89 -6.95 14.06
C LYS A 11 2.98 -6.81 15.28
N ASP A 12 2.31 -7.90 15.62
CA ASP A 12 1.54 -7.98 16.87
C ASP A 12 2.45 -8.22 18.10
N LYS A 13 1.81 -8.42 19.26
CA LYS A 13 2.50 -8.68 20.53
C LYS A 13 3.31 -9.99 20.54
N ASP A 14 2.96 -10.93 19.66
CA ASP A 14 3.60 -12.25 19.55
C ASP A 14 4.66 -12.26 18.44
N ASN A 15 5.02 -11.07 17.91
CA ASN A 15 6.01 -10.87 16.85
C ASN A 15 5.58 -11.47 15.50
N THR A 16 4.27 -11.65 15.29
CA THR A 16 3.68 -12.08 14.03
C THR A 16 3.43 -10.86 13.15
N SER A 17 3.89 -10.90 11.90
CA SER A 17 3.62 -9.83 10.92
C SER A 17 2.13 -9.77 10.65
N ILE A 18 1.53 -8.60 10.87
CA ILE A 18 0.09 -8.37 10.65
C ILE A 18 -0.15 -7.48 9.44
N VAL A 19 0.78 -6.58 9.12
CA VAL A 19 0.71 -5.74 7.92
C VAL A 19 2.10 -5.55 7.35
N GLU A 20 2.22 -5.66 6.03
CA GLU A 20 3.44 -5.34 5.29
C GLU A 20 3.17 -4.25 4.24
N TYR A 21 4.17 -3.41 4.00
CA TYR A 21 4.10 -2.33 3.02
C TYR A 21 5.29 -2.37 2.07
N ALA A 22 5.03 -2.07 0.80
CA ALA A 22 6.07 -1.88 -0.21
C ALA A 22 6.01 -0.45 -0.75
N TYR A 23 7.19 0.10 -1.05
CA TYR A 23 7.37 1.46 -1.54
C TYR A 23 8.15 1.44 -2.85
N ASP A 24 7.87 2.41 -3.72
CA ASP A 24 8.69 2.66 -4.89
C ASP A 24 9.96 3.47 -4.55
N ALA A 25 10.80 3.69 -5.56
CA ALA A 25 12.04 4.46 -5.44
C ALA A 25 11.80 5.95 -5.10
N LEU A 26 10.57 6.45 -5.17
CA LEU A 26 10.23 7.84 -4.89
C LEU A 26 9.61 8.05 -3.50
N GLY A 27 9.46 7.02 -2.67
CA GLY A 27 8.80 7.19 -1.36
C GLY A 27 7.36 6.76 -1.29
N ARG A 28 6.74 6.37 -2.40
CA ARG A 28 5.29 6.17 -2.47
C ARG A 28 4.93 4.74 -2.16
N ARG A 29 3.93 4.53 -1.31
CA ARG A 29 3.45 3.18 -0.95
C ARG A 29 2.72 2.56 -2.13
N ILE A 30 3.29 1.52 -2.73
CA ILE A 30 2.71 0.83 -3.89
C ILE A 30 1.91 -0.42 -3.50
N GLN A 31 2.11 -0.95 -2.29
CA GLN A 31 1.39 -2.12 -1.79
C GLN A 31 1.14 -2.04 -0.28
N LYS A 32 -0.01 -2.57 0.13
CA LYS A 32 -0.33 -2.96 1.50
C LYS A 32 -0.75 -4.43 1.48
N ASP A 33 -0.17 -5.25 2.34
CA ASP A 33 -0.58 -6.63 2.60
C ASP A 33 -1.12 -6.70 4.03
N ASP A 34 -2.43 -6.81 4.19
CA ASP A 34 -3.11 -6.89 5.47
C ASP A 34 -3.42 -8.36 5.79
N LYS A 35 -2.58 -8.97 6.62
CA LYS A 35 -2.67 -10.39 6.96
C LYS A 35 -3.81 -10.70 7.93
N ILE A 36 -4.38 -9.69 8.59
CA ILE A 36 -5.55 -9.86 9.46
C ILE A 36 -6.82 -9.91 8.61
N ALA A 37 -6.94 -9.00 7.64
CA ALA A 37 -8.07 -8.94 6.72
C ALA A 37 -7.96 -9.94 5.55
N ASP A 38 -6.80 -10.57 5.37
CA ASP A 38 -6.43 -11.37 4.19
C ASP A 38 -6.62 -10.58 2.88
N GLU A 39 -6.20 -9.32 2.91
CA GLU A 39 -6.38 -8.39 1.80
C GLU A 39 -5.06 -7.75 1.37
N LYS A 40 -4.73 -7.90 0.08
CA LYS A 40 -3.61 -7.21 -0.55
C LYS A 40 -4.11 -6.10 -1.47
N THR A 41 -3.75 -4.87 -1.15
CA THR A 41 -4.10 -3.67 -1.93
C THR A 41 -2.88 -3.12 -2.65
N ARG A 42 -3.02 -2.83 -3.95
CA ARG A 42 -2.02 -2.11 -4.76
C ARG A 42 -2.50 -0.70 -5.05
N TYR A 43 -1.59 0.26 -5.03
CA TYR A 43 -1.88 1.68 -5.24
C TYR A 43 -1.24 2.19 -6.54
N TYR A 44 -2.04 2.85 -7.37
CA TYR A 44 -1.60 3.48 -8.61
C TYR A 44 -1.71 4.99 -8.48
N TYR A 45 -0.70 5.72 -8.95
CA TYR A 45 -0.56 7.15 -8.72
C TYR A 45 -0.54 7.95 -10.03
N ASN A 46 -1.03 9.20 -9.97
CA ASN A 46 -0.81 10.18 -11.03
C ASN A 46 0.55 10.90 -10.88
N ASN A 47 0.86 11.78 -11.83
CA ASN A 47 2.10 12.57 -11.82
C ASN A 47 2.18 13.55 -10.63
N ASN A 48 1.05 13.91 -10.03
CA ASN A 48 0.97 14.78 -8.85
C ASN A 48 1.04 13.99 -7.53
N TRP A 49 1.42 12.71 -7.57
CA TRP A 49 1.55 11.83 -6.40
C TRP A 49 0.23 11.54 -5.67
N GLN A 50 -0.89 11.61 -6.38
CA GLN A 50 -2.21 11.29 -5.85
C GLN A 50 -2.63 9.89 -6.31
N VAL A 51 -3.29 9.12 -5.44
CA VAL A 51 -3.76 7.77 -5.74
C VAL A 51 -4.92 7.85 -6.73
N LEU A 52 -4.78 7.29 -7.92
CA LEU A 52 -5.85 7.18 -8.91
C LEU A 52 -6.71 5.95 -8.68
N THR A 53 -6.09 4.83 -8.32
CA THR A 53 -6.78 3.54 -8.27
C THR A 53 -6.16 2.64 -7.21
N GLU A 54 -7.02 1.89 -6.53
CA GLU A 54 -6.67 0.80 -5.64
C GLU A 54 -7.16 -0.51 -6.26
N THR A 55 -6.30 -1.51 -6.37
CA THR A 55 -6.70 -2.85 -6.81
C THR A 55 -6.39 -3.89 -5.75
N ASN A 56 -7.11 -5.01 -5.76
CA ASN A 56 -6.69 -6.18 -5.01
C ASN A 56 -5.49 -6.89 -5.71
N GLU A 57 -5.04 -8.02 -5.16
CA GLU A 57 -3.95 -8.81 -5.74
C GLU A 57 -4.24 -9.36 -7.14
N TYR A 58 -5.51 -9.63 -7.45
CA TYR A 58 -6.00 -10.12 -8.73
C TYR A 58 -6.17 -9.02 -9.79
N GLY A 59 -5.88 -7.76 -9.43
CA GLY A 59 -6.04 -6.61 -10.33
C GLY A 59 -7.49 -6.11 -10.44
N THR A 60 -8.41 -6.61 -9.63
CA THR A 60 -9.77 -6.07 -9.54
C THR A 60 -9.72 -4.71 -8.84
N VAL A 61 -10.24 -3.68 -9.52
CA VAL A 61 -10.38 -2.34 -8.96
C VAL A 61 -11.33 -2.36 -7.77
N GLN A 62 -10.82 -1.92 -6.62
CA GLN A 62 -11.61 -1.73 -5.39
C GLN A 62 -12.11 -0.29 -5.29
N ARG A 63 -11.26 0.68 -5.65
CA ARG A 63 -11.56 2.11 -5.59
C ARG A 63 -10.89 2.86 -6.73
N SER A 64 -11.56 3.89 -7.22
CA SER A 64 -11.02 4.85 -8.17
C SER A 64 -11.29 6.27 -7.70
N TYR A 65 -10.31 7.14 -7.87
CA TYR A 65 -10.36 8.53 -7.44
C TYR A 65 -10.18 9.44 -8.65
N ILE A 66 -11.01 10.47 -8.74
CA ILE A 66 -10.93 11.51 -9.75
C ILE A 66 -10.69 12.82 -9.01
N TYR A 67 -9.58 13.49 -9.33
CA TYR A 67 -9.24 14.79 -8.76
C TYR A 67 -9.67 15.86 -9.77
N GLY A 68 -10.63 16.69 -9.38
CA GLY A 68 -10.97 17.92 -10.09
C GLY A 68 -9.94 19.00 -9.80
N ASN A 69 -9.66 19.83 -10.80
CA ASN A 69 -8.79 21.00 -10.70
C ASN A 69 -9.63 22.26 -10.47
#